data_AF-A0A2K4W2D3-F1
#
_entry.id   AF-A0A2K4W2D3-F1
#
_cell.length_a   1.000
_cell.length_b   1.000
_cell.length_c   1.000
_cell.angle_alpha   90.00
_cell.angle_beta   90.00
_cell.angle_gamma   90.00
#
_symmetry.space_group_name_H-M   'P 1'
#
loop_
_entity.id
_entity.type
_entity.pdbx_description
1 polymer ?
#
loop_
_entity_poly.entity_id
_entity_poly.type
_entity_poly.pdbx_seq_one_letter_code
_entity_poly.pdbx_strand_id
1 'polypeptide(L)'
;MDDIESNFKELLGRQPSEKEVERLYRVKNALNIRDNDAIWMILMAFESYDTLYSKYPGIIAGQVDVVIEKQRELIAEIVDSESKKALSTLSAAVAETSQLVAARVADTARWHAWGWVCIGLILFGSLCLTAGYILASGNMPFWASAPRQDNPFAIVISILMRAPVGWFSTANWLRGLYRNPGEQSTAT
;
A
#
# COMPACT_ATOMS: atom_id res chain seq x y z
N MET A 1 -10.48 -45.81 64.95
CA MET A 1 -10.28 -44.42 64.49
C MET A 1 -9.84 -44.57 63.06
N ASP A 2 -10.76 -44.40 62.11
CA ASP A 2 -10.38 -44.47 60.71
C ASP A 2 -9.71 -43.15 60.35
N ASP A 3 -8.40 -43.22 60.18
CA ASP A 3 -7.58 -42.07 59.81
C ASP A 3 -7.93 -41.64 58.39
N ILE A 4 -8.06 -40.32 58.17
CA ILE A 4 -8.37 -39.73 56.86
C ILE A 4 -7.44 -40.27 55.79
N GLU A 5 -6.16 -40.44 56.11
CA GLU A 5 -5.14 -40.97 55.21
C GLU A 5 -5.44 -42.39 54.74
N SER A 6 -6.02 -43.25 55.60
CA SER A 6 -6.42 -44.60 55.25
C SER A 6 -7.60 -44.60 54.28
N ASN A 7 -8.65 -43.85 54.61
CA ASN A 7 -9.85 -43.74 53.77
C ASN A 7 -9.55 -43.06 52.43
N PHE A 8 -8.69 -42.05 52.42
CA PHE A 8 -8.27 -41.36 51.21
C PHE A 8 -7.43 -42.26 50.30
N LYS A 9 -6.55 -43.09 50.89
CA LYS A 9 -5.78 -44.09 50.15
C LYS A 9 -6.67 -45.19 49.57
N GLU A 10 -7.68 -45.63 50.31
CA GLU A 10 -8.64 -46.64 49.85
C GLU A 10 -9.54 -46.12 48.71
N LEU A 11 -10.01 -44.86 48.83
CA LEU A 11 -10.91 -44.25 47.84
C LEU A 11 -10.19 -43.77 46.58
N LEU A 12 -9.00 -43.18 46.71
CA LEU A 12 -8.32 -42.46 45.62
C LEU A 12 -6.98 -43.09 45.21
N GLY A 13 -6.54 -44.16 45.89
CA GLY A 13 -5.31 -44.89 45.57
C GLY A 13 -4.01 -44.11 45.81
N ARG A 14 -4.08 -42.93 46.44
CA ARG A 14 -2.93 -42.05 46.73
C ARG A 14 -3.00 -41.51 48.16
N GLN A 15 -1.89 -41.01 48.69
CA GLN A 15 -1.91 -40.28 49.95
C GLN A 15 -2.39 -38.83 49.73
N PRO A 16 -3.11 -38.24 50.70
CA PRO A 16 -3.50 -36.84 50.65
C PRO A 16 -2.30 -35.92 50.91
N SER A 17 -2.32 -34.74 50.30
CA SER A 17 -1.37 -33.65 50.60
C SER A 17 -1.72 -33.00 51.94
N GLU A 18 -0.73 -32.46 52.67
CA GLU A 18 -0.96 -31.73 53.93
C GLU A 18 -2.03 -30.63 53.81
N LYS A 19 -2.06 -29.93 52.67
CA LYS A 19 -3.07 -28.89 52.38
C LYS A 19 -4.48 -29.47 52.16
N GLU A 20 -4.56 -30.65 51.54
CA GLU A 20 -5.83 -31.36 51.35
C GLU A 20 -6.37 -31.83 52.70
N VAL A 21 -5.49 -32.37 53.56
CA VAL A 21 -5.84 -32.80 54.93
C VAL A 21 -6.36 -31.62 55.76
N GLU A 22 -5.67 -30.48 55.75
CA GLU A 22 -6.10 -29.28 56.47
C GLU A 22 -7.48 -28.78 56.02
N ARG A 23 -7.72 -28.69 54.71
CA ARG A 23 -9.01 -28.26 54.16
C ARG A 23 -10.12 -29.25 54.47
N LEU A 24 -9.85 -30.55 54.34
CA LEU A 24 -10.79 -31.60 54.70
C LEU A 24 -11.18 -31.52 56.18
N TYR A 25 -10.22 -31.37 57.10
CA TYR A 25 -10.53 -31.19 58.52
C TYR A 25 -11.34 -29.92 58.80
N ARG A 26 -11.03 -28.82 58.12
CA ARG A 26 -11.81 -27.57 58.25
C ARG A 26 -13.26 -27.76 57.82
N VAL A 27 -13.50 -28.42 56.69
CA VAL A 27 -14.84 -28.72 56.18
C VAL A 27 -15.57 -29.71 57.10
N LYS A 28 -14.88 -30.76 57.55
CA LYS A 28 -15.41 -31.74 58.50
C LYS A 28 -15.93 -31.09 59.78
N ASN A 29 -15.14 -30.19 60.36
CA ASN A 29 -15.48 -29.49 61.59
C ASN A 29 -16.62 -28.50 61.38
N ALA A 30 -16.67 -27.82 60.23
CA ALA A 30 -17.74 -26.88 59.90
C ALA A 30 -19.10 -27.58 59.70
N LEU A 31 -19.11 -28.78 59.12
CA LEU A 31 -20.33 -29.58 58.91
C LEU A 31 -20.62 -30.59 60.03
N ASN A 32 -19.76 -30.67 61.06
CA ASN A 32 -19.86 -31.62 62.18
C ASN A 32 -20.08 -33.09 61.74
N ILE A 33 -19.29 -33.53 60.74
CA ILE A 33 -19.42 -34.85 60.12
C ILE A 33 -18.64 -35.90 60.91
N ARG A 34 -19.23 -37.09 61.09
CA ARG A 34 -18.57 -38.26 61.71
C ARG A 34 -17.64 -38.96 60.72
N ASP A 35 -16.59 -39.60 61.25
CA ASP A 35 -15.55 -40.28 60.45
C ASP A 35 -16.06 -41.38 59.51
N ASN A 36 -17.16 -42.02 59.87
CA ASN A 36 -17.72 -43.18 59.16
C ASN A 36 -19.00 -42.84 58.37
N ASP A 37 -19.12 -41.58 57.92
CA ASP A 37 -20.26 -41.10 57.14
C ASP A 37 -19.99 -41.23 55.63
N ALA A 38 -20.99 -41.62 54.85
CA ALA A 38 -20.90 -41.67 53.38
C ALA A 38 -20.64 -40.28 52.78
N ILE A 39 -21.13 -39.21 53.44
CA ILE A 39 -20.86 -37.82 53.03
C ILE A 39 -19.37 -37.50 53.09
N TRP A 40 -18.65 -38.11 54.03
CA TRP A 40 -17.22 -37.90 54.20
C TRP A 40 -16.40 -38.42 53.01
N MET A 41 -16.78 -39.58 52.46
CA MET A 41 -16.14 -40.16 51.27
C MET A 41 -16.35 -39.27 50.03
N ILE A 42 -17.55 -38.71 49.87
CA ILE A 42 -17.89 -37.81 48.76
C ILE A 42 -17.06 -36.52 48.84
N LEU A 43 -16.88 -35.96 50.04
CA LEU A 43 -16.05 -34.77 50.24
C LEU A 43 -14.57 -35.02 49.90
N MET A 44 -14.02 -36.19 50.24
CA MET A 44 -12.66 -36.56 49.83
C MET A 44 -12.53 -36.64 48.31
N ALA A 45 -13.51 -37.24 47.64
CA ALA A 45 -13.52 -37.29 46.18
C ALA A 45 -13.56 -35.87 45.57
N PHE A 46 -14.40 -34.98 46.09
CA PHE A 46 -14.49 -33.59 45.61
C PHE A 46 -13.22 -32.77 45.84
N GLU A 47 -12.61 -32.86 47.02
CA GLU A 47 -11.32 -32.18 47.28
C GLU A 47 -10.26 -32.65 46.28
N SER A 48 -10.22 -33.96 45.97
CA SER A 48 -9.30 -34.47 44.95
C SER A 48 -9.61 -33.99 43.53
N TYR A 49 -10.88 -33.74 43.20
CA TYR A 49 -11.24 -33.13 41.93
C TYR A 49 -10.87 -31.65 41.88
N ASP A 50 -11.07 -30.90 42.96
CA ASP A 50 -10.71 -29.48 43.03
C ASP A 50 -9.19 -29.27 42.89
N THR A 51 -8.38 -30.09 43.56
CA THR A 51 -6.92 -30.02 43.42
C THR A 51 -6.42 -30.48 42.05
N LEU A 52 -7.17 -31.33 41.36
CA LEU A 52 -6.87 -31.73 40.00
C LEU A 52 -7.21 -30.61 39.01
N TYR A 53 -8.43 -30.06 39.08
CA TYR A 53 -8.92 -29.04 38.15
C TYR A 53 -8.24 -27.68 38.31
N SER A 54 -7.80 -27.31 39.52
CA SER A 54 -7.05 -26.07 39.76
C SER A 54 -5.72 -25.98 39.00
N LYS A 55 -5.17 -27.11 38.53
CA LYS A 55 -3.91 -27.15 37.77
C LYS A 55 -4.10 -26.93 36.26
N TYR A 56 -5.29 -27.23 35.73
CA TYR A 56 -5.55 -27.18 34.29
C TYR A 56 -5.40 -25.78 33.69
N PRO A 57 -5.89 -24.68 34.31
CA PRO A 57 -5.74 -23.35 33.74
C PRO A 57 -4.28 -22.97 33.46
N GLY A 58 -3.35 -23.33 34.36
CA GLY A 58 -1.93 -23.07 34.16
C GLY A 58 -1.31 -23.89 33.03
N ILE A 59 -1.69 -25.17 32.92
CA ILE A 59 -1.23 -26.05 31.83
C ILE A 59 -1.77 -25.58 30.48
N ILE A 60 -3.04 -25.20 30.42
CA ILE A 60 -3.68 -24.69 29.21
C ILE A 60 -3.03 -23.38 28.77
N ALA A 61 -2.81 -22.44 29.70
CA ALA A 61 -2.14 -21.17 29.40
C ALA A 61 -0.73 -21.40 28.82
N GLY A 62 0.07 -22.27 29.46
CA GLY A 62 1.40 -22.60 28.96
C GLY A 62 1.38 -23.25 27.57
N GLN A 63 0.41 -24.14 27.31
CA GLN A 63 0.28 -24.76 25.99
C GLN A 63 -0.18 -23.76 24.91
N VAL A 64 -1.05 -22.81 25.28
CA VAL A 64 -1.50 -21.73 24.39
C VAL A 64 -0.33 -20.83 24.00
N ASP A 65 0.53 -20.45 24.95
CA ASP A 65 1.71 -19.63 24.66
C ASP A 65 2.65 -20.34 23.66
N VAL A 66 2.89 -21.63 23.85
CA VAL A 66 3.70 -22.45 22.92
C VAL A 66 3.07 -22.51 21.53
N VAL A 67 1.74 -22.62 21.44
CA VAL A 67 1.04 -22.65 20.14
C VAL A 67 1.09 -21.30 19.45
N ILE A 68 0.90 -20.21 20.19
CA ILE A 68 0.97 -18.84 19.64
C ILE A 68 2.37 -18.55 19.10
N GLU A 69 3.41 -18.97 19.81
CA GLU A 69 4.79 -18.75 19.34
C GLU A 69 5.08 -19.52 18.04
N LYS A 70 4.66 -20.80 17.97
CA LYS A 70 4.73 -21.58 16.71
C LYS A 70 3.91 -20.95 15.59
N GLN A 71 2.74 -20.41 15.89
CA GLN A 71 1.91 -19.72 14.91
C GLN A 71 2.57 -18.43 14.41
N ARG A 72 3.25 -17.67 15.27
CA ARG A 72 3.99 -16.46 14.86
C ARG A 72 5.11 -16.78 13.88
N GLU A 73 5.87 -17.86 14.11
CA GLU A 73 6.90 -18.31 13.17
C GLU A 73 6.30 -18.64 11.80
N LEU A 74 5.20 -19.40 11.76
CA LEU A 74 4.52 -19.74 10.51
C LEU A 74 3.90 -18.51 9.83
N ILE A 75 3.32 -17.60 10.59
CA ILE A 75 2.75 -16.35 10.06
C ILE A 75 3.86 -15.47 9.48
N ALA A 76 5.02 -15.38 10.13
CA ALA A 76 6.15 -14.60 9.61
C ALA A 76 6.62 -15.13 8.24
N GLU A 77 6.70 -16.45 8.08
CA GLU A 77 7.06 -17.07 6.80
C GLU A 77 6.00 -16.81 5.71
N ILE A 78 4.71 -16.94 6.06
CA ILE A 78 3.60 -16.68 5.12
C ILE A 78 3.59 -15.20 4.73
N VAL A 79 3.72 -14.28 5.69
CA VAL A 79 3.75 -12.83 5.47
C VAL A 79 4.90 -12.44 4.55
N ASP A 80 6.09 -13.02 4.71
CA ASP A 80 7.22 -12.77 3.81
C ASP A 80 6.94 -13.27 2.38
N SER A 81 6.29 -14.42 2.23
CA SER A 81 5.94 -14.96 0.91
C SER A 81 4.82 -14.18 0.22
N GLU A 82 3.80 -13.75 0.97
CA GLU A 82 2.67 -12.99 0.47
C GLU A 82 3.05 -11.53 0.20
N SER A 83 3.87 -10.91 1.06
CA SER A 83 4.40 -9.57 0.84
C SER A 83 5.29 -9.52 -0.41
N LYS A 84 6.13 -10.55 -0.63
CA LYS A 84 6.91 -10.67 -1.88
C LYS A 84 6.02 -10.79 -3.11
N LYS A 85 4.94 -11.57 -3.05
CA LYS A 85 3.96 -11.68 -4.14
C LYS A 85 3.28 -10.34 -4.40
N ALA A 86 2.76 -9.68 -3.36
CA ALA A 86 2.12 -8.37 -3.45
C ALA A 86 3.07 -7.30 -4.03
N LEU A 87 4.32 -7.29 -3.58
CA LEU A 87 5.36 -6.40 -4.10
C LEU A 87 5.64 -6.71 -5.57
N SER A 88 5.76 -7.98 -5.96
CA SER A 88 6.00 -8.36 -7.35
C SER A 88 4.85 -7.94 -8.27
N THR A 89 3.59 -8.09 -7.83
CA THR A 89 2.42 -7.65 -8.60
C THR A 89 2.37 -6.13 -8.71
N LEU A 90 2.72 -5.42 -7.63
CA LEU A 90 2.79 -3.96 -7.64
C LEU A 90 3.91 -3.47 -8.56
N SER A 91 5.09 -4.08 -8.49
CA SER A 91 6.22 -3.76 -9.37
C SER A 91 5.89 -4.03 -10.84
N ALA A 92 5.17 -5.12 -11.15
CA ALA A 92 4.71 -5.40 -12.51
C ALA A 92 3.74 -4.32 -13.01
N ALA A 93 2.75 -3.94 -12.19
CA ALA A 93 1.80 -2.87 -12.54
C ALA A 93 2.49 -1.49 -12.68
N VAL A 94 3.45 -1.17 -11.80
CA VAL A 94 4.26 0.05 -11.88
C VAL A 94 5.14 0.03 -13.14
N ALA A 95 5.73 -1.11 -13.50
CA ALA A 95 6.54 -1.24 -14.70
C ALA A 95 5.69 -1.05 -15.97
N GLU A 96 4.51 -1.67 -16.03
CA GLU A 96 3.58 -1.52 -17.15
C GLU A 96 3.11 -0.06 -17.30
N THR A 97 2.66 0.56 -16.20
CA THR A 97 2.28 1.98 -16.21
C THR A 97 3.43 2.90 -16.58
N SER A 98 4.65 2.61 -16.11
CA SER A 98 5.85 3.37 -16.49
C SER A 98 6.19 3.23 -17.97
N GLN A 99 6.03 2.04 -18.55
CA GLN A 99 6.22 1.82 -19.99
C GLN A 99 5.17 2.59 -20.80
N LEU A 100 3.91 2.56 -20.38
CA LEU A 100 2.84 3.34 -21.03
C LEU A 100 3.12 4.85 -20.94
N VAL A 101 3.49 5.35 -19.76
CA VAL A 101 3.86 6.77 -19.58
C VAL A 101 5.09 7.14 -20.40
N ALA A 102 6.14 6.30 -20.41
CA ALA A 102 7.32 6.53 -21.21
C ALA A 102 7.02 6.56 -22.71
N ALA A 103 6.16 5.66 -23.20
CA ALA A 103 5.70 5.66 -24.59
C ALA A 103 4.93 6.95 -24.92
N ARG A 104 4.03 7.40 -24.03
CA ARG A 104 3.30 8.67 -24.21
C ARG A 104 4.21 9.89 -24.22
N VAL A 105 5.24 9.92 -23.35
CA VAL A 105 6.23 11.00 -23.33
C VAL A 105 7.11 10.97 -24.59
N ALA A 106 7.52 9.79 -25.05
CA ALA A 106 8.30 9.63 -26.27
C ALA A 106 7.52 10.08 -27.53
N ASP A 107 6.23 9.74 -27.61
CA ASP A 107 5.36 10.21 -28.69
C ASP A 107 5.18 11.73 -28.66
N THR A 108 5.00 12.30 -27.47
CA THR A 108 4.89 13.76 -27.30
C THR A 108 6.18 14.46 -27.72
N ALA A 109 7.35 13.92 -27.36
CA ALA A 109 8.64 14.46 -27.77
C ALA A 109 8.82 14.43 -29.30
N ARG A 110 8.37 13.35 -29.96
CA ARG A 110 8.37 13.25 -31.43
C ARG A 110 7.48 14.30 -32.09
N TRP A 111 6.28 14.54 -31.54
CA TRP A 111 5.38 15.60 -32.02
C TRP A 111 6.00 16.99 -31.88
N HIS A 112 6.69 17.27 -30.77
CA HIS A 112 7.40 18.54 -30.60
C HIS A 112 8.57 18.68 -31.59
N ALA A 113 9.36 17.62 -31.81
CA ALA A 113 10.45 17.64 -32.78
C ALA A 113 9.96 17.91 -34.21
N TRP A 114 8.88 17.25 -34.64
CA TRP A 114 8.23 17.54 -35.93
C TRP A 114 7.66 18.95 -35.99
N GLY A 115 7.12 19.47 -34.88
CA GLY A 115 6.67 20.85 -34.78
C GLY A 115 7.80 21.85 -35.09
N TRP A 116 8.99 21.66 -34.52
CA TRP A 116 10.16 22.52 -34.80
C TRP A 116 10.60 22.46 -36.26
N VAL A 117 10.58 21.27 -36.87
CA VAL A 117 10.92 21.09 -38.29
C VAL A 117 9.93 21.84 -39.19
N CYS A 118 8.62 21.69 -38.93
CA CYS A 118 7.56 22.41 -39.68
C CYS A 118 7.70 23.93 -39.54
N ILE A 119 7.99 24.44 -38.33
CA ILE A 119 8.22 25.88 -38.10
C ILE A 119 9.43 26.36 -38.92
N GLY A 120 10.54 25.62 -38.93
CA GLY A 120 11.73 25.97 -39.72
C GLY A 120 11.45 26.03 -41.23
N LEU A 121 10.67 25.09 -41.76
CA LEU A 121 10.26 25.08 -43.16
C LEU A 121 9.38 26.28 -43.53
N ILE A 122 8.43 26.65 -42.65
CA ILE A 122 7.54 27.80 -42.88
C ILE A 122 8.33 29.12 -42.79
N LEU A 123 9.26 29.24 -41.83
CA LEU A 123 10.19 30.37 -41.74
C LEU A 123 10.99 30.55 -43.04
N PHE A 124 11.57 29.46 -43.53
CA PHE A 124 12.38 29.46 -44.73
C PHE A 124 11.54 29.82 -45.98
N GLY A 125 10.35 29.23 -46.12
CA GLY A 125 9.43 29.56 -47.21
C GLY A 125 9.00 31.02 -47.22
N SER A 126 8.70 31.60 -46.04
CA SER A 126 8.36 33.02 -45.90
C SER A 126 9.53 33.93 -46.30
N LEU A 127 10.77 33.58 -45.90
CA LEU A 127 11.98 34.30 -46.30
C LEU A 127 12.17 34.28 -47.83
N CYS A 128 12.00 33.12 -48.46
CA CYS A 128 12.11 33.00 -49.92
C CYS A 128 11.04 33.82 -50.66
N LEU A 129 9.80 33.81 -50.18
CA LEU A 129 8.70 34.58 -50.78
C LEU A 129 8.92 36.09 -50.67
N THR A 130 9.42 36.56 -49.51
CA THR A 130 9.73 37.98 -49.31
C THR A 130 10.91 38.43 -50.17
N ALA A 131 11.99 37.65 -50.23
CA ALA A 131 13.13 37.95 -51.10
C ALA A 131 12.75 37.97 -52.59
N GLY A 132 11.96 36.98 -53.04
CA GLY A 132 11.46 36.92 -54.41
C GLY A 132 10.56 38.12 -54.75
N TYR A 133 9.67 38.51 -53.84
CA TYR A 133 8.77 39.65 -54.05
C TYR A 133 9.54 40.98 -54.13
N ILE A 134 10.54 41.19 -53.29
CA ILE A 134 11.39 42.40 -53.32
C ILE A 134 12.14 42.49 -54.66
N LEU A 135 12.71 41.37 -55.12
CA LEU A 135 13.44 41.31 -56.39
C LEU A 135 12.53 41.56 -57.61
N ALA A 136 11.29 41.06 -57.56
CA ALA A 136 10.35 41.16 -58.67
C ALA A 136 9.60 42.50 -58.74
N SER A 137 9.30 43.14 -57.60
CA SER A 137 8.42 44.32 -57.54
C SER A 137 9.12 45.62 -57.15
N GLY A 138 10.34 45.57 -56.61
CA GLY A 138 11.10 46.75 -56.18
C GLY A 138 10.45 47.55 -55.03
N ASN A 139 9.38 47.03 -54.42
CA ASN A 139 8.60 47.71 -53.37
C ASN A 139 8.41 46.78 -52.17
N MET A 140 8.39 47.32 -50.95
CA MET A 140 8.28 46.52 -49.72
C MET A 140 6.81 46.09 -49.50
N PRO A 141 6.51 44.80 -49.20
CA PRO A 141 5.14 44.35 -48.98
C PRO A 141 4.55 44.94 -47.69
N PHE A 142 3.25 45.25 -47.69
CA PHE A 142 2.57 46.03 -46.64
C PHE A 142 2.57 45.38 -45.24
N TRP A 143 2.72 44.06 -45.14
CA TRP A 143 2.87 43.34 -43.87
C TRP A 143 4.31 43.40 -43.31
N ALA A 144 5.30 43.72 -44.16
CA ALA A 144 6.71 43.83 -43.79
C ALA A 144 7.15 45.26 -43.46
N SER A 145 6.21 46.21 -43.42
CA SER A 145 6.42 47.59 -42.98
C SER A 145 6.73 47.64 -41.48
N ALA A 146 7.97 47.30 -41.11
CA ALA A 146 8.47 47.42 -39.74
C ALA A 146 8.98 48.85 -39.49
N PRO A 147 8.77 49.43 -38.29
CA PRO A 147 9.42 50.68 -37.92
C PRO A 147 10.95 50.51 -37.99
N ARG A 148 11.67 51.54 -38.42
CA ARG A 148 13.14 51.53 -38.61
C ARG A 148 13.82 51.01 -37.34
N GLN A 149 14.37 49.79 -37.43
CA GLN A 149 14.97 49.07 -36.32
C GLN A 149 16.38 48.65 -36.73
N ASP A 150 17.38 48.94 -35.90
CA ASP A 150 18.79 48.90 -36.31
C ASP A 150 19.38 47.48 -36.46
N ASN A 151 18.62 46.43 -36.10
CA ASN A 151 19.08 45.03 -36.14
C ASN A 151 18.36 44.22 -37.23
N PRO A 152 19.09 43.64 -38.22
CA PRO A 152 18.48 42.90 -39.32
C PRO A 152 17.71 41.65 -38.87
N PHE A 153 18.14 41.00 -37.77
CA PHE A 153 17.41 39.88 -37.17
C PHE A 153 16.08 40.29 -36.52
N ALA A 154 16.00 41.49 -35.94
CA ALA A 154 14.77 41.99 -35.30
C ALA A 154 13.71 42.40 -36.35
N ILE A 155 14.15 42.85 -37.52
CA ILE A 155 13.28 43.08 -38.68
C ILE A 155 12.62 41.76 -39.12
N VAL A 156 13.39 40.68 -39.24
CA VAL A 156 12.84 39.36 -39.63
C VAL A 156 11.83 38.84 -38.60
N ILE A 157 12.12 38.99 -37.31
CA ILE A 157 11.23 38.57 -36.22
C ILE A 157 9.93 39.37 -36.20
N SER A 158 9.98 40.69 -36.41
CA SER A 158 8.79 41.55 -36.41
C SER A 158 7.90 41.33 -37.63
N ILE A 159 8.48 41.04 -38.80
CA ILE A 159 7.75 40.61 -40.01
C ILE A 159 7.02 39.28 -39.74
N LEU A 160 7.66 38.36 -39.02
CA LEU A 160 7.11 37.05 -38.73
C LEU A 160 5.97 37.08 -37.69
N MET A 161 6.12 37.89 -36.64
CA MET A 161 5.14 38.01 -35.57
C MET A 161 3.85 38.70 -36.03
N ARG A 162 3.93 39.49 -37.12
CA ARG A 162 2.79 40.19 -37.75
C ARG A 162 2.24 39.49 -38.99
N ALA A 163 2.86 38.39 -39.42
CA ALA A 163 2.29 37.51 -40.43
C ALA A 163 1.17 36.66 -39.82
N PRO A 164 0.11 36.32 -40.59
CA PRO A 164 -1.01 35.49 -40.12
C PRO A 164 -0.60 34.11 -39.58
N VAL A 165 0.62 33.65 -39.89
CA VAL A 165 1.22 32.40 -39.39
C VAL A 165 1.57 32.48 -37.89
N GLY A 166 1.91 33.66 -37.37
CA GLY A 166 2.20 33.88 -35.94
C GLY A 166 0.99 33.67 -35.02
N TRP A 167 -0.22 33.80 -35.54
CA TRP A 167 -1.45 33.49 -34.80
C TRP A 167 -1.69 31.98 -34.65
N PHE A 168 -1.22 31.17 -35.58
CA PHE A 168 -1.41 29.71 -35.54
C PHE A 168 -0.45 29.01 -34.56
N SER A 169 0.76 29.54 -34.35
CA SER A 169 1.72 28.95 -33.38
C SER A 169 1.29 29.17 -31.93
N THR A 170 0.69 30.33 -31.61
CA THR A 170 0.15 30.63 -30.28
C THR A 170 -1.12 29.85 -29.97
N ALA A 171 -2.01 29.67 -30.96
CA ALA A 171 -3.23 28.88 -30.80
C ALA A 171 -2.95 27.39 -30.52
N ASN A 172 -1.94 26.80 -31.17
CA ASN A 172 -1.59 25.39 -30.94
C ASN A 172 -0.89 25.18 -29.58
N TRP A 173 -0.11 26.17 -29.12
CA TRP A 173 0.52 26.14 -27.79
C TRP A 173 -0.53 26.24 -26.64
N LEU A 174 -1.56 27.07 -26.81
CA LEU A 174 -2.69 27.16 -25.88
C LEU A 174 -3.56 25.88 -25.86
N ARG A 175 -3.72 25.20 -27.00
CA ARG A 175 -4.45 23.93 -27.08
C ARG A 175 -3.73 22.78 -26.39
N GLY A 176 -2.40 22.83 -26.33
CA GLY A 176 -1.57 21.88 -25.56
C GLY A 176 -1.70 22.05 -24.05
N LEU A 177 -1.91 23.29 -23.56
CA LEU A 177 -2.07 23.59 -22.14
C LEU A 177 -3.47 23.27 -21.60
N TYR A 178 -4.50 23.28 -22.44
CA TYR A 178 -5.88 22.93 -22.06
C TYR A 178 -6.21 21.43 -22.16
N ARG A 179 -5.24 20.58 -22.55
CA ARG A 179 -5.45 19.13 -22.57
C ARG A 179 -5.29 18.58 -21.15
N ASN A 180 -6.40 18.64 -20.44
CA ASN A 180 -6.58 18.17 -19.07
C ASN A 180 -6.12 16.70 -18.94
N PRO A 181 -5.22 16.34 -18.00
CA PRO A 181 -4.78 14.95 -17.81
C PRO A 181 -5.87 14.02 -17.22
N GLY A 182 -7.08 14.53 -16.96
CA GLY A 182 -8.18 13.79 -16.30
C GLY A 182 -9.10 12.96 -17.20
N GLU A 183 -8.97 13.00 -18.53
CA GLU A 183 -9.97 12.40 -19.44
C GLU A 183 -9.63 10.98 -19.95
N GLN A 184 -8.58 10.33 -19.40
CA GLN A 184 -8.30 8.92 -19.72
C GLN A 184 -8.93 7.92 -18.74
N SER A 185 -9.65 8.39 -17.71
CA SER A 185 -10.23 7.52 -16.68
C SER A 185 -11.75 7.39 -16.77
N THR A 186 -12.35 7.27 -17.96
CA THR A 186 -13.73 6.76 -18.14
C THR A 186 -13.94 6.26 -19.58
N ALA A 187 -13.28 5.17 -19.93
CA ALA A 187 -13.75 4.33 -21.02
C ALA A 187 -13.52 2.87 -20.57
N THR A 188 -14.54 2.36 -19.89
CA THR A 188 -14.82 0.93 -19.76
C THR A 188 -14.88 0.26 -21.12
#